data_AF-A0AAW7X4X8-F1
#
_entry.id   AF-A0AAW7X4X8-F1
#
_cell.length_a   1.000
_cell.length_b   1.000
_cell.length_c   1.000
_cell.angle_alpha   90.00
_cell.angle_beta   90.00
_cell.angle_gamma   90.00
#
_symmetry.space_group_name_H-M   'P 1'
#
loop_
_entity.id
_entity.type
_entity.pdbx_description
1 polymer ?
#
loop_
_entity_poly.entity_id
_entity_poly.type
_entity_poly.pdbx_seq_one_letter_code
_entity_poly.pdbx_strand_id
1 'polypeptide(L)'
;MIPSKKGWGSLLCASRVWDFYGPLFAGKVATITLALTINSPKELKSDVSFFHPRSLEKLIGDYLSFRYEDEVDYNGQRWLAPTDWQPLSIKQSQAAKFRAVSNYQANYYDRYLVTPISDAQLLVLSFNLSWNNVNPSNPNRNESHDISNMEQLCDDIMDSLEVKLSAKALEQQQAALHGLEDTSLVSDYPPLKWEQKKELTL
;
A
#
# COMPACT_ATOMS: atom_id res chain seq x y z
N MET A 1 11.89 -3.21 15.13
CA MET A 1 11.68 -1.74 15.16
C MET A 1 12.20 -1.23 13.82
N ILE A 2 11.32 -0.91 12.87
CA ILE A 2 11.73 -0.39 11.55
C ILE A 2 12.10 1.08 11.77
N PRO A 3 13.30 1.56 11.38
CA PRO A 3 13.66 2.96 11.56
C PRO A 3 12.64 3.83 10.85
N SER A 4 11.94 4.73 11.56
CA SER A 4 11.02 5.66 10.91
C SER A 4 11.86 6.63 10.08
N LYS A 5 11.72 6.59 8.75
CA LYS A 5 12.08 7.75 7.91
C LYS A 5 11.41 9.01 8.50
N LYS A 6 12.01 10.19 8.27
CA LYS A 6 11.40 11.46 8.70
C LYS A 6 10.04 11.63 7.98
N GLY A 7 9.02 12.10 8.68
CA GLY A 7 7.72 12.47 8.07
C GLY A 7 6.49 11.69 8.55
N TRP A 8 6.59 10.40 8.89
CA TRP A 8 5.43 9.60 9.30
C TRP A 8 5.68 8.81 10.59
N GLY A 9 4.65 8.73 11.44
CA GLY A 9 4.55 7.80 12.57
C GLY A 9 3.76 6.56 12.16
N SER A 10 4.21 5.38 12.62
CA SER A 10 3.58 4.10 12.33
C SER A 10 3.46 3.26 13.59
N LEU A 11 2.26 2.74 13.86
CA LEU A 11 1.96 1.79 14.92
C LEU A 11 1.61 0.45 14.30
N LEU A 12 2.36 -0.60 14.63
CA LEU A 12 2.04 -1.97 14.20
C LEU A 12 0.93 -2.54 15.08
N CYS A 13 -0.21 -2.88 14.47
CA CYS A 13 -1.35 -3.48 15.16
C CYS A 13 -1.28 -5.01 15.13
N ALA A 14 -0.96 -5.57 13.96
CA ALA A 14 -0.84 -7.01 13.77
C ALA A 14 0.12 -7.35 12.64
N SER A 15 0.73 -8.53 12.70
CA SER A 15 1.55 -9.06 11.62
C SER A 15 1.44 -10.59 11.57
N ARG A 16 1.51 -11.14 10.37
CA ARG A 16 1.48 -12.57 10.08
C ARG A 16 2.41 -12.90 8.91
N VAL A 17 2.93 -14.10 8.89
CA VAL A 17 3.78 -14.61 7.81
C VAL A 17 3.27 -15.97 7.40
N TRP A 18 3.15 -16.21 6.10
CA TRP A 18 2.83 -17.51 5.53
C TRP A 18 3.96 -17.94 4.59
N ASP A 19 4.53 -19.10 4.86
CA ASP A 19 5.50 -19.74 4.00
C ASP A 19 4.82 -20.81 3.16
N PHE A 20 5.14 -20.81 1.86
CA PHE A 20 4.63 -21.77 0.89
C PHE A 20 5.74 -22.73 0.53
N TYR A 21 5.44 -24.02 0.61
CA TYR A 21 6.39 -25.10 0.36
C TYR A 21 6.08 -25.78 -0.96
N GLY A 22 7.12 -26.04 -1.73
CA GLY A 22 7.01 -26.73 -3.01
C GLY A 22 6.90 -28.25 -2.83
N PRO A 23 6.97 -29.00 -3.95
CA PRO A 23 7.07 -30.45 -3.94
C PRO A 23 8.22 -30.97 -3.08
N LEU A 24 8.23 -32.29 -2.84
CA LEU A 24 9.25 -32.94 -2.02
C LEU A 24 10.67 -32.51 -2.44
N PHE A 25 11.46 -32.08 -1.47
CA PHE A 25 12.83 -31.54 -1.62
C PHE A 25 12.98 -30.11 -2.18
N ALA A 26 11.90 -29.42 -2.58
CA ALA A 26 11.99 -28.02 -3.03
C ALA A 26 12.12 -27.02 -1.88
N GLY A 27 11.69 -27.40 -0.67
CA GLY A 27 11.71 -26.53 0.50
C GLY A 27 10.75 -25.34 0.35
N LYS A 28 11.10 -24.21 0.96
CA LYS A 28 10.31 -22.98 0.89
C LYS A 28 10.46 -22.31 -0.47
N VAL A 29 9.35 -22.17 -1.19
CA VAL A 29 9.31 -21.57 -2.52
C VAL A 29 8.79 -20.14 -2.53
N ALA A 30 7.97 -19.76 -1.54
CA ALA A 30 7.46 -18.40 -1.44
C ALA A 30 7.10 -18.01 -0.01
N THR A 31 6.98 -16.71 0.22
CA THR A 31 6.57 -16.12 1.50
C THR A 31 5.64 -14.94 1.25
N ILE A 32 4.58 -14.86 2.06
CA ILE A 32 3.75 -13.67 2.22
C ILE A 32 3.96 -13.13 3.62
N THR A 33 4.30 -11.84 3.72
CA THR A 33 4.34 -11.13 4.99
C THR A 33 3.23 -10.10 5.03
N LEU A 34 2.32 -10.22 5.99
CA LEU A 34 1.28 -9.25 6.28
C LEU A 34 1.68 -8.34 7.43
N ALA A 35 1.37 -7.05 7.27
CA ALA A 35 1.37 -6.07 8.34
C ALA A 35 0.10 -5.22 8.29
N LEU A 36 -0.54 -5.07 9.45
CA LEU A 36 -1.62 -4.10 9.67
C LEU A 36 -1.06 -2.98 10.55
N THR A 37 -1.08 -1.76 10.03
CA THR A 37 -0.46 -0.60 10.68
C THR A 37 -1.41 0.59 10.70
N ILE A 38 -1.32 1.40 11.75
CA ILE A 38 -1.91 2.74 11.80
C ILE A 38 -0.81 3.75 11.47
N ASN A 39 -1.01 4.55 10.44
CA ASN A 39 -0.03 5.53 9.96
C ASN A 39 -0.60 6.93 10.05
N SER A 40 0.25 7.87 10.46
CA SER A 40 -0.08 9.29 10.52
C SER A 40 1.14 10.13 10.14
N PRO A 41 1.00 11.19 9.34
CA PRO A 41 2.05 12.18 9.19
C PRO A 41 2.42 12.77 10.55
N LYS A 42 3.71 13.05 10.77
CA LYS A 42 4.17 13.73 12.00
C LYS A 42 3.70 15.17 12.07
N GLU A 43 3.57 15.81 10.91
CA GLU A 43 3.04 17.17 10.77
C GLU A 43 1.67 17.09 10.12
N LEU A 44 0.63 17.23 10.95
CA LEU A 44 -0.75 17.27 10.50
C LEU A 44 -1.14 18.71 10.21
N LYS A 45 -1.70 18.96 9.02
CA LYS A 45 -2.41 20.21 8.75
C LYS A 45 -3.78 20.12 9.42
N SER A 46 -4.10 21.06 10.31
CA SER A 46 -5.29 21.01 11.17
C SER A 46 -6.62 21.13 10.42
N ASP A 47 -6.58 21.51 9.15
CA ASP A 47 -7.73 21.77 8.27
C ASP A 47 -8.04 20.61 7.31
N VAL A 48 -7.25 19.55 7.31
CA VAL A 48 -7.41 18.44 6.36
C VAL A 48 -7.93 17.19 7.08
N SER A 49 -9.15 16.78 6.73
CA SER A 49 -9.68 15.46 7.12
C SER A 49 -9.23 14.38 6.14
N PHE A 50 -8.78 13.26 6.68
CA PHE A 50 -8.41 12.08 5.89
C PHE A 50 -9.64 11.35 5.32
N PHE A 51 -10.85 11.65 5.81
CA PHE A 51 -12.09 11.13 5.23
C PHE A 51 -12.50 11.86 3.94
N HIS A 52 -11.92 13.02 3.66
CA HIS A 52 -12.18 13.72 2.40
C HIS A 52 -11.51 12.97 1.23
N PRO A 53 -12.21 12.61 0.15
CA PRO A 53 -11.70 11.69 -0.89
C PRO A 53 -10.40 12.17 -1.54
N ARG A 54 -10.34 13.45 -1.92
CA ARG A 54 -9.13 14.07 -2.52
C ARG A 54 -7.97 14.13 -1.54
N SER A 55 -8.26 14.27 -0.26
CA SER A 55 -7.24 14.28 0.79
C SER A 55 -6.69 12.88 0.98
N LEU A 56 -7.55 11.85 1.02
CA LEU A 56 -7.15 10.46 1.11
C LEU A 56 -6.22 10.05 -0.05
N GLU A 57 -6.59 10.39 -1.29
CA GLU A 57 -5.76 10.15 -2.48
C GLU A 57 -4.38 10.79 -2.39
N LYS A 58 -4.34 12.05 -1.96
CA LYS A 58 -3.08 12.77 -1.76
C LYS A 58 -2.24 12.10 -0.66
N LEU A 59 -2.87 11.73 0.44
CA LEU A 59 -2.21 11.10 1.58
C LEU A 59 -1.67 9.71 1.24
N ILE A 60 -2.37 8.94 0.41
CA ILE A 60 -1.85 7.69 -0.13
C ILE A 60 -0.62 7.97 -0.98
N GLY A 61 -0.65 8.98 -1.85
CA GLY A 61 0.52 9.38 -2.62
C GLY A 61 1.71 9.84 -1.76
N ASP A 62 1.46 10.64 -0.72
CA ASP A 62 2.46 11.09 0.25
C ASP A 62 3.04 9.89 1.04
N TYR A 63 2.19 8.93 1.42
CA TYR A 63 2.61 7.70 2.10
C TYR A 63 3.49 6.82 1.19
N LEU A 64 3.13 6.67 -0.09
CA LEU A 64 3.91 5.91 -1.05
C LEU A 64 5.25 6.58 -1.35
N SER A 65 5.29 7.91 -1.45
CA SER A 65 6.54 8.66 -1.59
C SER A 65 7.43 8.44 -0.36
N PHE A 66 6.88 8.53 0.84
CA PHE A 66 7.61 8.21 2.07
C PHE A 66 8.23 6.79 2.02
N ARG A 67 7.50 5.79 1.50
CA ARG A 67 7.98 4.42 1.36
C ARG A 67 9.10 4.30 0.32
N TYR A 68 8.87 4.79 -0.90
CA TYR A 68 9.64 4.38 -2.08
C TYR A 68 10.48 5.47 -2.75
N GLU A 69 10.28 6.76 -2.43
CA GLU A 69 10.97 7.88 -3.11
C GLU A 69 12.50 7.79 -2.98
N ASP A 70 13.01 7.31 -1.85
CA ASP A 70 14.46 7.16 -1.64
C ASP A 70 15.06 5.91 -2.35
N GLU A 71 14.24 5.12 -3.03
CA GLU A 71 14.67 3.97 -3.83
C GLU A 71 14.77 4.33 -5.33
N VAL A 72 15.13 5.58 -5.61
CA VAL A 72 15.52 6.04 -6.95
C VAL A 72 17.04 6.00 -7.06
N ASP A 73 17.56 5.23 -8.02
CA ASP A 73 18.99 5.14 -8.32
C ASP A 73 19.30 5.62 -9.75
N TYR A 74 20.55 5.43 -10.19
CA TYR A 74 20.98 5.81 -11.55
C TYR A 74 20.19 5.12 -12.67
N ASN A 75 19.58 3.96 -12.39
CA ASN A 75 18.76 3.22 -13.37
C ASN A 75 17.29 3.68 -13.33
N GLY A 76 16.92 4.58 -12.42
CA GLY A 76 15.59 5.14 -12.26
C GLY A 76 14.90 4.70 -10.97
N GLN A 77 13.60 4.97 -10.87
CA GLN A 77 12.80 4.55 -9.73
C GLN A 77 12.70 3.01 -9.66
N ARG A 78 12.97 2.43 -8.49
CA ARG A 78 12.87 0.98 -8.27
C ARG A 78 11.45 0.46 -8.26
N TRP A 79 10.49 1.31 -7.90
CA TRP A 79 9.10 0.91 -7.68
C TRP A 79 8.16 1.67 -8.60
N LEU A 80 7.13 0.98 -9.07
CA LEU A 80 5.94 1.55 -9.69
C LEU A 80 4.80 1.44 -8.68
N ALA A 81 4.31 2.55 -8.16
CA ALA A 81 3.18 2.57 -7.22
C ALA A 81 2.40 3.90 -7.27
N PRO A 82 1.08 3.88 -7.12
CA PRO A 82 0.23 2.69 -7.11
C PRO A 82 0.08 2.11 -8.53
N THR A 83 0.00 0.78 -8.65
CA THR A 83 -0.46 0.08 -9.86
C THR A 83 -1.74 -0.69 -9.54
N ASP A 84 -2.55 -1.02 -10.56
CA ASP A 84 -3.84 -1.71 -10.38
C ASP A 84 -4.73 -1.02 -9.33
N TRP A 85 -4.84 0.31 -9.43
CA TRP A 85 -5.63 1.11 -8.50
C TRP A 85 -7.12 0.74 -8.56
N GLN A 86 -7.71 0.47 -7.41
CA GLN A 86 -9.10 0.09 -7.25
C GLN A 86 -9.71 0.81 -6.05
N PRO A 87 -10.58 1.82 -6.28
CA PRO A 87 -11.44 2.37 -5.25
C PRO A 87 -12.36 1.30 -4.68
N LEU A 88 -12.51 1.30 -3.35
CA LEU A 88 -13.37 0.38 -2.63
C LEU A 88 -14.19 1.15 -1.60
N SER A 89 -15.38 0.64 -1.30
CA SER A 89 -16.20 1.12 -0.19
C SER A 89 -16.25 0.02 0.87
N ILE A 90 -15.61 0.27 2.01
CA ILE A 90 -15.58 -0.65 3.16
C ILE A 90 -16.60 -0.16 4.17
N LYS A 91 -17.86 -0.60 4.03
CA LYS A 91 -18.98 -0.39 4.98
C LYS A 91 -19.17 1.05 5.48
N GLN A 92 -18.35 1.51 6.42
CA GLN A 92 -18.36 2.83 7.04
C GLN A 92 -17.22 3.74 6.59
N SER A 93 -16.37 3.36 5.63
CA SER A 93 -15.25 4.18 5.16
C SER A 93 -14.91 3.88 3.70
N GLN A 94 -14.25 4.83 3.05
CA GLN A 94 -13.68 4.61 1.72
C GLN A 94 -12.31 3.96 1.84
N ALA A 95 -11.92 3.23 0.80
CA ALA A 95 -10.63 2.60 0.76
C ALA A 95 -10.08 2.55 -0.67
N ALA A 96 -8.79 2.31 -0.78
CA ALA A 96 -8.15 1.99 -2.05
C ALA A 96 -7.33 0.72 -1.90
N LYS A 97 -7.47 -0.17 -2.88
CA LYS A 97 -6.65 -1.36 -3.08
C LYS A 97 -5.74 -1.12 -4.28
N PHE A 98 -4.47 -1.45 -4.15
CA PHE A 98 -3.49 -1.26 -5.21
C PHE A 98 -2.24 -2.09 -4.94
N ARG A 99 -1.30 -2.08 -5.88
CA ARG A 99 0.00 -2.74 -5.79
C ARG A 99 1.15 -1.73 -5.87
N ALA A 100 2.31 -2.15 -5.40
CA ALA A 100 3.59 -1.54 -5.72
C ALA A 100 4.48 -2.62 -6.32
N VAL A 101 4.90 -2.45 -7.56
CA VAL A 101 5.65 -3.45 -8.33
C VAL A 101 7.08 -2.99 -8.53
N SER A 102 8.04 -3.89 -8.38
CA SER A 102 9.45 -3.59 -8.64
C SER A 102 9.76 -3.55 -10.13
N ASN A 103 10.49 -2.52 -10.59
CA ASN A 103 10.98 -2.44 -11.96
C ASN A 103 12.07 -3.49 -12.25
N TYR A 104 12.81 -3.90 -11.22
CA TYR A 104 14.00 -4.75 -11.35
C TYR A 104 13.76 -6.20 -10.91
N GLN A 105 12.79 -6.46 -10.04
CA GLN A 105 12.56 -7.78 -9.45
C GLN A 105 11.15 -8.28 -9.81
N ALA A 106 11.06 -9.31 -10.65
CA ALA A 106 9.78 -9.87 -11.03
C ALA A 106 9.14 -10.73 -9.91
N ASN A 107 9.93 -11.22 -8.95
CA ASN A 107 9.47 -12.08 -7.86
C ASN A 107 9.09 -11.37 -6.58
N TYR A 108 8.78 -10.09 -6.67
CA TYR A 108 8.63 -9.28 -5.49
C TYR A 108 7.73 -8.09 -5.77
N TYR A 109 6.61 -8.04 -5.05
CA TYR A 109 5.73 -6.89 -5.08
C TYR A 109 4.94 -6.78 -3.79
N ASP A 110 4.48 -5.56 -3.52
CA ASP A 110 3.62 -5.27 -2.38
C ASP A 110 2.17 -5.09 -2.83
N ARG A 111 1.24 -5.49 -1.97
CA ARG A 111 -0.20 -5.18 -2.09
C ARG A 111 -0.64 -4.35 -0.91
N TYR A 112 -1.51 -3.38 -1.16
CA TYR A 112 -2.01 -2.46 -0.16
C TYR A 112 -3.54 -2.41 -0.18
N LEU A 113 -4.12 -2.29 1.00
CA LEU A 113 -5.46 -1.74 1.22
C LEU A 113 -5.30 -0.61 2.25
N VAL A 114 -5.73 0.60 1.88
CA VAL A 114 -5.62 1.80 2.71
C VAL A 114 -7.00 2.40 2.93
N THR A 115 -7.31 2.74 4.18
CA THR A 115 -8.58 3.37 4.56
C THR A 115 -8.40 4.32 5.75
N PRO A 116 -9.05 5.50 5.79
CA PRO A 116 -9.01 6.38 6.93
C PRO A 116 -9.84 5.83 8.10
N ILE A 117 -9.35 6.03 9.32
CA ILE A 117 -10.04 5.65 10.57
C ILE A 117 -10.31 6.83 11.51
N SER A 118 -9.73 7.99 11.20
CA SER A 118 -9.98 9.30 11.82
C SER A 118 -9.51 10.40 10.87
N ASP A 119 -9.72 11.66 11.23
CA ASP A 119 -9.21 12.82 10.46
C ASP A 119 -7.69 12.85 10.26
N ALA A 120 -6.93 12.04 11.00
CA ALA A 120 -5.47 12.13 11.05
C ALA A 120 -4.75 10.78 10.91
N GLN A 121 -5.48 9.68 10.75
CA GLN A 121 -4.92 8.34 10.78
C GLN A 121 -5.44 7.47 9.65
N LEU A 122 -4.50 6.80 8.98
CA LEU A 122 -4.75 5.76 7.98
C LEU A 122 -4.53 4.39 8.61
N LEU A 123 -5.48 3.49 8.40
CA LEU A 123 -5.25 2.06 8.52
C LEU A 123 -4.66 1.55 7.19
N VAL A 124 -3.50 0.90 7.27
CA VAL A 124 -2.81 0.32 6.12
C VAL A 124 -2.62 -1.16 6.38
N LEU A 125 -3.28 -1.97 5.56
CA LEU A 125 -3.05 -3.40 5.44
C LEU A 125 -2.10 -3.61 4.25
N SER A 126 -0.88 -4.07 4.52
CA SER A 126 0.13 -4.32 3.49
C SER A 126 0.54 -5.78 3.48
N PHE A 127 0.59 -6.37 2.28
CA PHE A 127 1.20 -7.66 2.04
C PHE A 127 2.47 -7.47 1.23
N ASN A 128 3.54 -8.10 1.68
CA ASN A 128 4.76 -8.25 0.91
C ASN A 128 4.82 -9.69 0.38
N LEU A 129 4.83 -9.84 -0.94
CA LEU A 129 4.88 -11.15 -1.60
C LEU A 129 6.28 -11.33 -2.19
N SER A 130 6.87 -12.49 -1.91
CA SER A 130 8.16 -12.87 -2.46
C SER A 130 8.19 -14.36 -2.80
N TRP A 131 8.86 -14.72 -3.90
CA TRP A 131 9.06 -16.12 -4.27
C TRP A 131 10.45 -16.38 -4.86
N ASN A 132 10.89 -17.63 -4.77
CA ASN A 132 12.19 -18.07 -5.25
C ASN A 132 12.12 -18.54 -6.71
N ASN A 133 13.29 -18.77 -7.32
CA ASN A 133 13.46 -19.45 -8.61
C ASN A 133 12.83 -18.77 -9.85
N VAL A 134 12.91 -17.44 -9.94
CA VAL A 134 12.74 -16.78 -11.25
C VAL A 134 13.96 -17.09 -12.08
N ASN A 135 13.78 -17.71 -13.25
CA ASN A 135 14.85 -17.82 -14.22
C ASN A 135 15.22 -16.40 -14.68
N PRO A 136 16.40 -15.87 -14.31
CA PRO A 136 16.78 -14.49 -14.64
C PRO A 136 17.03 -14.32 -16.15
N SER A 137 17.22 -15.42 -16.88
CA SER A 137 17.42 -15.47 -18.32
C SER A 137 16.11 -15.65 -19.10
N ASN A 138 14.96 -15.78 -18.44
CA ASN A 138 13.68 -15.91 -19.12
C ASN A 138 13.08 -14.51 -19.39
N PRO A 139 13.07 -14.04 -20.66
CA PRO A 139 12.51 -12.74 -21.00
C PRO A 139 10.99 -12.68 -20.80
N ASN A 140 10.32 -13.85 -20.73
CA ASN A 140 8.91 -13.93 -20.37
C ASN A 140 8.79 -13.99 -18.85
N ARG A 141 8.66 -12.82 -18.23
CA ARG A 141 8.28 -12.65 -16.80
C ARG A 141 7.01 -13.45 -16.39
N ASN A 142 6.25 -13.92 -17.38
CA ASN A 142 4.97 -14.61 -17.24
C ASN A 142 5.04 -16.15 -17.23
N GLU A 143 6.21 -16.77 -17.42
CA GLU A 143 6.38 -18.21 -17.11
C GLU A 143 6.68 -18.42 -15.61
N SER A 144 6.29 -17.44 -14.80
CA SER A 144 6.42 -17.40 -13.35
C SER A 144 5.66 -18.55 -12.71
N HIS A 145 6.23 -19.13 -11.67
CA HIS A 145 5.54 -20.00 -10.73
C HIS A 145 4.09 -19.55 -10.50
N ASP A 146 3.16 -20.51 -10.48
CA ASP A 146 1.76 -20.24 -10.16
C ASP A 146 1.66 -19.66 -8.75
N ILE A 147 1.53 -18.33 -8.67
CA ILE A 147 1.35 -17.58 -7.43
C ILE A 147 -0.13 -17.36 -7.11
N SER A 148 -1.06 -17.95 -7.86
CA SER A 148 -2.51 -17.67 -7.72
C SER A 148 -3.00 -17.96 -6.30
N ASN A 149 -2.47 -18.99 -5.64
CA ASN A 149 -2.82 -19.30 -4.25
C ASN A 149 -2.35 -18.19 -3.27
N MET A 150 -1.20 -17.57 -3.54
CA MET A 150 -0.72 -16.45 -2.73
C MET A 150 -1.55 -15.20 -2.94
N GLU A 151 -1.89 -14.92 -4.20
CA GLU A 151 -2.75 -13.80 -4.56
C GLU A 151 -4.14 -13.97 -3.94
N GLN A 152 -4.73 -15.15 -4.09
CA GLN A 152 -6.04 -15.48 -3.52
C GLN A 152 -6.07 -15.31 -2.01
N LEU A 153 -5.04 -15.76 -1.28
CA LEU A 153 -4.98 -15.54 0.17
C LEU A 153 -4.97 -14.05 0.53
N CYS A 154 -4.24 -13.22 -0.23
CA CYS A 154 -4.26 -11.78 -0.02
C CYS A 154 -5.63 -11.18 -0.32
N ASP A 155 -6.27 -11.60 -1.41
CA ASP A 155 -7.61 -11.17 -1.79
C ASP A 155 -8.65 -11.54 -0.73
N ASP A 156 -8.69 -12.80 -0.30
CA ASP A 156 -9.59 -13.28 0.74
C ASP A 156 -9.47 -12.47 2.03
N ILE A 157 -8.23 -12.18 2.47
CA ILE A 157 -8.01 -11.39 3.68
C ILE A 157 -8.43 -9.93 3.47
N MET A 158 -8.04 -9.29 2.36
CA MET A 158 -8.41 -7.90 2.06
C MET A 158 -9.92 -7.73 1.96
N ASP A 159 -10.60 -8.64 1.29
CA ASP A 159 -12.04 -8.57 1.02
C ASP A 159 -12.86 -8.94 2.27
N SER A 160 -12.27 -9.67 3.23
CA SER A 160 -12.88 -9.94 4.54
C SER A 160 -12.74 -8.79 5.55
N LEU A 161 -11.99 -7.73 5.23
CA LEU A 161 -11.70 -6.65 6.17
C LEU A 161 -12.95 -5.80 6.44
N GLU A 162 -13.46 -5.82 7.67
CA GLU A 162 -14.46 -4.89 8.14
C GLU A 162 -13.84 -3.79 9.02
N VAL A 163 -14.13 -2.52 8.69
CA VAL A 163 -13.79 -1.37 9.54
C VAL A 163 -15.07 -0.84 10.18
N LYS A 164 -15.03 -0.72 11.52
CA LYS A 164 -16.09 -0.08 12.32
C LYS A 164 -15.54 1.19 12.93
N LEU A 165 -16.08 2.32 12.51
CA LEU A 165 -15.70 3.64 13.02
C LEU A 165 -16.34 3.89 14.38
N SER A 166 -15.59 4.57 15.25
CA SER A 166 -16.14 5.09 16.51
C SER A 166 -17.14 6.22 16.23
N ALA A 167 -18.00 6.56 17.20
CA ALA A 167 -18.93 7.69 17.07
C ALA A 167 -18.22 8.99 16.67
N LYS A 168 -17.09 9.28 17.31
CA LYS A 168 -16.24 10.43 16.97
C LYS A 168 -15.76 10.38 15.51
N ALA A 169 -15.27 9.23 15.05
CA ALA A 169 -14.79 9.09 13.67
C ALA A 169 -15.92 9.18 12.64
N LEU A 170 -17.13 8.75 12.99
CA LEU A 170 -18.32 8.93 12.15
C LEU A 170 -18.71 10.39 12.02
N GLU A 171 -18.69 11.16 13.11
CA GLU A 171 -18.92 12.61 13.08
C GLU A 171 -17.88 13.33 12.20
N GLN A 172 -16.60 12.95 12.35
CA GLN A 172 -15.50 13.44 11.53
C GLN A 172 -15.72 13.17 10.03
N GLN A 173 -16.10 11.94 9.70
CA GLN A 173 -16.42 11.56 8.32
C GLN A 173 -17.61 12.37 7.79
N GLN A 174 -18.70 12.48 8.55
CA GLN A 174 -19.87 13.24 8.12
C GLN A 174 -19.53 14.71 7.86
N ALA A 175 -18.73 15.32 8.73
CA ALA A 175 -18.26 16.69 8.54
C ALA A 175 -17.38 16.85 7.30
N ALA A 176 -16.46 15.89 7.06
CA ALA A 176 -15.56 15.90 5.91
C ALA A 176 -16.26 15.69 4.57
N LEU A 177 -17.38 14.97 4.55
CA LEU A 177 -18.17 14.69 3.37
C LEU A 177 -19.31 15.70 3.15
N HIS A 178 -19.58 16.55 4.14
CA HIS A 178 -20.70 17.49 4.08
C HIS A 178 -20.53 18.49 2.93
N GLY A 179 -21.52 18.55 2.04
CA GLY A 179 -21.53 19.48 0.91
C GLY A 179 -20.69 19.04 -0.28
N LEU A 180 -20.13 17.81 -0.28
CA LEU A 180 -19.50 17.23 -1.45
C LEU A 180 -20.55 16.59 -2.36
N GLU A 181 -20.54 16.98 -3.64
CA GLU A 181 -21.36 16.33 -4.67
C GLU A 181 -20.82 14.95 -5.05
N ASP A 182 -19.50 14.84 -5.14
CA ASP A 182 -18.80 13.59 -5.41
C ASP A 182 -17.94 13.18 -4.21
N THR A 183 -18.32 12.06 -3.60
CA THR A 183 -17.57 11.47 -2.51
C THR A 183 -16.69 10.31 -2.97
N SER A 184 -16.68 9.92 -4.25
CA SER A 184 -15.89 8.79 -4.74
C SER A 184 -14.38 9.12 -4.80
N LEU A 185 -13.55 8.07 -4.77
CA LEU A 185 -12.13 8.20 -5.16
C LEU A 185 -12.02 8.11 -6.69
N VAL A 186 -10.95 8.65 -7.25
CA VAL A 186 -10.63 8.53 -8.68
C VAL A 186 -10.67 7.07 -9.12
N SER A 187 -11.25 6.83 -10.30
CA SER A 187 -11.23 5.51 -10.92
C SER A 187 -9.83 5.10 -11.39
N ASP A 188 -8.98 6.08 -11.71
CA ASP A 188 -7.61 5.88 -12.16
C ASP A 188 -6.66 6.77 -11.37
N TYR A 189 -5.61 6.16 -10.81
CA TYR A 189 -4.53 6.84 -10.10
C TYR A 189 -3.22 6.32 -10.68
N PRO A 190 -2.54 7.09 -11.55
CA PRO A 190 -1.34 6.62 -12.21
C PRO A 190 -0.17 6.45 -11.23
N PRO A 191 0.79 5.56 -11.52
CA PRO A 191 1.99 5.42 -10.72
C PRO A 191 2.72 6.76 -10.55
N LEU A 192 3.16 7.03 -9.33
CA LEU A 192 3.94 8.21 -9.02
C LEU A 192 5.30 8.17 -9.73
N LYS A 193 5.77 9.34 -10.11
CA LYS A 193 7.10 9.54 -10.68
C LYS A 193 8.00 10.15 -9.62
N TRP A 194 9.07 9.44 -9.29
CA TRP A 194 10.09 9.94 -8.37
C TRP A 194 11.38 10.15 -9.16
N GLU A 195 11.97 11.32 -9.01
CA GLU A 195 13.21 11.70 -9.67
C GLU A 195 14.37 11.70 -8.68
N GLN A 196 15.57 11.45 -9.18
CA GLN A 196 16.77 11.51 -8.35
C GLN A 196 16.95 12.95 -7.86
N LYS A 197 17.05 13.14 -6.54
CA LYS A 197 17.36 14.44 -5.96
C LYS A 197 18.75 14.86 -6.43
N LYS A 198 18.83 15.86 -7.32
CA LYS A 198 20.10 16.49 -7.67
C LYS A 198 20.62 17.18 -6.40
N GLU A 199 21.65 16.63 -5.78
CA GLU A 199 22.41 17.38 -4.80
C GLU A 199 23.03 18.58 -5.52
N LEU A 200 22.57 19.78 -5.19
CA LEU A 200 23.24 21.02 -5.56
C LEU A 200 24.60 21.01 -4.88
N THR A 201 25.63 20.62 -5.63
CA THR A 201 27.01 20.80 -5.23
C THR A 201 27.29 22.31 -5.31
N LEU A 202 27.35 22.96 -4.14
CA LEU A 202 27.88 24.31 -3.96
C LEU A 202 29.40 24.28 -3.96
#